data_AF-A0A365U7K0-F1
#
_entry.id   AF-A0A365U7K0-F1
#
_cell.length_a   1.000
_cell.length_b   1.000
_cell.length_c   1.000
_cell.angle_alpha   90.00
_cell.angle_beta   90.00
_cell.angle_gamma   90.00
#
_symmetry.space_group_name_H-M   'P 1'
#
loop_
_entity.id
_entity.type
_entity.pdbx_description
1 polymer ?
#
loop_
_entity_poly.entity_id
_entity_poly.type
_entity_poly.pdbx_seq_one_letter_code
_entity_poly.pdbx_strand_id
1 'polypeptide(L)'
;MSESNIKRYSRDEVRRMTSETDWQRLRQSGDHEGEQEIDVDWTTAKLVEPAPKKLVSLRIDKDVLDYFRATGKGYQTRMNAVLRAYMEAQKRR
;
A
#
# COMPACT_ATOMS: atom_id res chain seq x y z
N MET A 1 1.03 14.26 11.35
CA MET A 1 1.90 13.71 12.40
C MET A 1 1.04 12.71 13.16
N SER A 2 1.04 11.42 12.79
CA SER A 2 0.18 10.42 13.42
C SER A 2 0.89 9.88 14.66
N GLU A 3 0.25 10.03 15.82
CA GLU A 3 0.74 9.51 17.09
C GLU A 3 0.86 7.98 17.02
N SER A 4 2.07 7.49 17.29
CA SER A 4 2.37 6.07 17.36
C SER A 4 1.78 5.50 18.66
N ASN A 5 0.55 4.96 18.58
CA ASN A 5 -0.19 4.37 19.69
C ASN A 5 0.27 2.94 20.05
N ILE A 6 1.53 2.61 19.76
CA ILE A 6 2.12 1.29 20.01
C ILE A 6 2.83 1.36 21.35
N LYS A 7 2.22 0.77 22.39
CA LYS A 7 2.83 0.60 23.71
C LYS A 7 3.58 -0.74 23.76
N ARG A 8 4.83 -0.72 24.22
CA ARG A 8 5.62 -1.94 24.44
C ARG A 8 5.47 -2.35 25.91
N TYR A 9 5.16 -3.62 26.13
CA TYR A 9 5.05 -4.24 27.45
C TYR A 9 5.96 -5.46 27.52
N SER A 10 6.51 -5.74 28.70
CA SER A 10 7.20 -7.00 28.96
C SER A 10 6.21 -8.14 29.19
N ARG A 11 6.66 -9.38 28.98
CA ARG A 11 5.80 -10.57 29.13
C ARG A 11 5.21 -10.71 30.54
N ASP A 12 5.96 -10.31 31.57
CA ASP A 12 5.53 -10.38 32.97
C ASP A 12 4.51 -9.28 33.33
N GLU A 13 4.63 -8.10 32.72
CA GLU A 13 3.65 -7.02 32.88
C GLU A 13 2.31 -7.39 32.23
N VAL A 14 2.33 -7.93 31.00
CA VAL A 14 1.11 -8.38 30.30
C VAL A 14 0.35 -9.46 31.10
N ARG A 15 1.07 -10.36 31.78
CA ARG A 15 0.44 -11.40 32.61
C ARG A 15 -0.24 -10.87 33.86
N ARG A 16 0.19 -9.72 34.39
CA ARG A 16 -0.39 -9.08 35.57
C ARG A 16 -1.50 -8.10 35.22
N MET A 17 -1.56 -7.65 33.97
CA MET A 17 -2.63 -6.79 33.51
C MET A 17 -3.95 -7.55 33.42
N THR A 18 -4.99 -6.95 33.96
CA THR A 18 -6.37 -7.39 33.77
C THR A 18 -6.81 -7.05 32.35
N SER A 19 -7.58 -7.94 31.73
CA SER A 19 -8.15 -7.66 30.43
C SER A 19 -9.13 -6.49 30.51
N GLU A 20 -8.90 -5.45 29.71
CA GLU A 20 -9.83 -4.32 29.54
C GLU A 20 -10.94 -4.64 28.53
N THR A 21 -10.90 -5.81 27.90
CA THR A 21 -11.89 -6.24 26.92
C THR A 21 -13.13 -6.78 27.62
N ASP A 22 -14.30 -6.25 27.26
CA ASP A 22 -15.59 -6.83 27.64
C ASP A 22 -15.83 -8.12 26.84
N TRP A 23 -15.40 -9.24 27.40
CA TRP A 23 -15.52 -10.57 26.80
C TRP A 23 -16.97 -11.05 26.69
N GLN A 24 -17.86 -10.56 27.56
CA GLN A 24 -19.26 -10.97 27.54
C GLN A 24 -19.96 -10.37 26.32
N ARG A 25 -19.70 -9.08 26.04
CA ARG A 25 -20.18 -8.41 24.82
C ARG A 25 -19.63 -9.05 23.55
N LEU A 26 -18.32 -9.32 23.49
CA LEU A 26 -17.68 -9.91 22.31
C LEU A 26 -18.24 -11.30 21.96
N ARG A 27 -18.51 -12.13 22.97
CA ARG A 27 -19.11 -13.46 22.75
C ARG A 27 -20.55 -13.39 22.24
N GLN A 28 -21.29 -12.34 22.62
CA GLN A 28 -22.67 -12.14 22.17
C GLN A 28 -22.75 -11.54 20.76
N SER A 29 -21.74 -10.78 20.32
CA SER A 29 -21.75 -10.15 19.00
C SER A 29 -21.59 -11.13 17.83
N GLY A 30 -21.30 -12.41 18.11
CA GLY A 30 -21.00 -13.41 17.07
C GLY A 30 -19.66 -13.13 16.40
N ASP A 31 -19.24 -14.07 15.54
CA ASP A 31 -18.06 -13.85 14.70
C ASP A 31 -18.33 -12.73 13.70
N HIS A 32 -17.36 -11.84 13.53
CA HIS A 32 -17.46 -10.80 12.52
C HIS A 32 -17.38 -11.45 11.14
N GLU A 33 -18.50 -11.43 10.40
CA GLU A 33 -18.50 -11.70 8.96
C GLU A 33 -17.76 -10.55 8.27
N GLY A 34 -16.43 -10.67 8.22
CA GLY A 34 -15.57 -9.75 7.47
C GLY A 34 -15.88 -9.80 5.98
N GLU A 35 -15.22 -8.94 5.21
CA GLU A 35 -15.25 -9.05 3.75
C GLU A 35 -14.85 -10.47 3.32
N GLN A 36 -15.54 -11.00 2.31
CA GLN A 36 -15.33 -12.37 1.81
C GLN A 36 -13.84 -12.64 1.64
N GLU A 37 -13.39 -13.79 2.17
CA GLU A 37 -12.03 -14.26 1.99
C GLU A 37 -11.74 -14.31 0.49
N ILE A 38 -10.79 -13.48 0.04
CA ILE A 38 -10.50 -13.33 -1.37
C ILE A 38 -9.92 -14.67 -1.84
N ASP A 39 -10.65 -15.39 -2.70
CA ASP A 39 -10.15 -16.61 -3.31
C ASP A 39 -9.07 -16.24 -4.34
N VAL A 40 -7.82 -16.20 -3.87
CA VAL A 40 -6.67 -15.87 -4.70
C VAL A 40 -6.15 -17.16 -5.34
N ASP A 41 -6.31 -17.27 -6.66
CA ASP A 41 -5.67 -18.34 -7.43
C ASP A 41 -4.15 -18.11 -7.51
N TRP A 42 -3.44 -18.70 -6.56
CA TRP A 42 -1.98 -18.65 -6.46
C TRP A 42 -1.26 -19.27 -7.66
N THR A 43 -1.92 -20.09 -8.49
CA THR A 43 -1.29 -20.65 -9.69
C THR A 43 -1.05 -19.59 -10.77
N THR A 44 -1.82 -18.50 -10.75
CA THR A 44 -1.67 -17.36 -11.68
C THR A 44 -0.78 -16.25 -11.15
N ALA A 45 -0.34 -16.33 -9.89
CA ALA A 45 0.48 -15.31 -9.26
C ALA A 45 1.82 -15.16 -9.98
N LYS A 46 2.08 -13.98 -10.53
CA LYS A 46 3.36 -13.64 -11.15
C LYS A 46 4.26 -12.96 -10.13
N LEU A 47 5.43 -13.52 -9.88
CA LEU A 47 6.47 -12.84 -9.13
C LEU A 47 6.93 -11.62 -9.95
N VAL A 48 6.61 -10.42 -9.45
CA VAL A 48 7.08 -9.16 -10.04
C VAL A 48 8.17 -8.61 -9.15
N GLU A 49 9.43 -8.82 -9.54
CA GLU A 49 10.53 -8.13 -8.91
C GLU A 49 10.56 -6.67 -9.39
N PRO A 50 10.43 -5.68 -8.49
CA PRO A 50 10.48 -4.28 -8.88
C PRO A 50 11.90 -3.94 -9.32
N ALA A 51 12.12 -3.88 -10.64
CA ALA A 51 13.40 -3.46 -11.19
C ALA A 51 13.77 -2.05 -10.69
N PRO A 52 15.04 -1.82 -10.28
CA PRO A 52 15.48 -0.53 -9.79
C PRO A 52 15.33 0.53 -10.89
N LYS A 53 14.70 1.64 -10.54
CA LYS A 53 14.58 2.80 -11.44
C LYS A 53 15.94 3.48 -11.55
N LYS A 54 16.34 3.87 -12.76
CA LYS A 54 17.54 4.67 -12.97
C LYS A 54 17.18 6.15 -12.80
N LEU A 55 17.94 6.85 -11.96
CA LEU A 55 17.87 8.30 -11.86
C LEU A 55 18.51 8.91 -13.12
N VAL A 56 17.75 9.68 -13.87
CA VAL A 56 18.24 10.37 -15.08
C VAL A 56 17.87 11.85 -15.00
N SER A 57 18.73 12.71 -15.54
CA SER A 57 18.39 14.11 -15.77
C SER A 57 17.70 14.24 -17.12
N LEU A 58 16.42 14.62 -17.11
CA LEU A 58 15.59 14.78 -18.31
C LEU A 58 15.00 16.19 -18.32
N ARG A 59 15.02 16.84 -19.49
CA ARG A 59 14.30 18.10 -19.71
C ARG A 59 12.84 17.77 -20.06
N ILE A 60 11.92 18.40 -19.35
CA ILE A 60 10.47 18.25 -19.52
C ILE A 60 9.88 19.65 -19.62
N ASP A 61 8.91 19.85 -20.50
CA ASP A 61 8.19 21.11 -20.62
C ASP A 61 7.49 21.46 -19.30
N LYS A 62 7.43 22.77 -19.02
CA LYS A 62 6.96 23.28 -17.73
C LYS A 62 5.51 22.90 -17.46
N ASP A 63 4.65 23.04 -18.45
CA ASP A 63 3.22 22.72 -18.39
C ASP A 63 2.97 21.24 -18.10
N VAL A 64 3.71 20.34 -18.74
CA VAL A 64 3.65 18.90 -18.48
C VAL A 64 4.07 18.58 -17.05
N LEU A 65 5.16 19.19 -16.57
CA LEU A 65 5.61 18.98 -15.20
C LEU A 65 4.61 19.51 -14.18
N ASP A 66 4.03 20.68 -14.42
CA ASP A 66 3.04 21.31 -13.55
C ASP A 66 1.75 20.48 -13.51
N TYR A 67 1.29 19.95 -14.66
CA TYR A 67 0.16 19.02 -14.73
C TYR A 67 0.35 17.81 -13.81
N PHE A 68 1.49 17.12 -13.92
CA PHE A 68 1.75 15.96 -13.05
C PHE A 68 1.89 16.36 -11.59
N ARG A 69 2.57 17.47 -11.28
CA ARG A 69 2.73 17.95 -9.89
C ARG A 69 1.40 18.29 -9.22
N ALA A 70 0.43 18.84 -9.96
CA ALA A 70 -0.91 19.13 -9.46
C ALA A 70 -1.63 17.89 -8.94
N THR A 71 -1.25 16.70 -9.42
CA THR A 71 -1.83 15.42 -8.98
C THR A 71 -1.36 14.97 -7.58
N GLY A 72 -0.38 15.66 -6.98
CA GLY A 72 0.06 15.45 -5.59
C GLY A 72 1.20 14.43 -5.42
N LYS A 73 1.30 13.86 -4.21
CA LYS A 73 2.39 12.93 -3.84
C LYS A 73 2.48 11.76 -4.83
N GLY A 74 3.68 11.45 -5.30
CA GLY A 74 3.90 10.37 -6.26
C GLY A 74 3.64 10.74 -7.72
N TYR A 75 3.61 12.03 -8.07
CA TYR A 75 3.51 12.49 -9.46
C TYR A 75 4.55 11.85 -10.40
N GLN A 76 5.80 11.68 -9.94
CA GLN A 76 6.86 11.03 -10.71
C GLN A 76 6.54 9.56 -11.05
N THR A 77 5.88 8.84 -10.12
CA THR A 77 5.45 7.46 -10.35
C THR A 77 4.36 7.40 -11.42
N ARG A 78 3.41 8.34 -11.39
CA ARG A 78 2.37 8.49 -12.43
C ARG A 78 2.96 8.85 -13.79
N MET A 79 3.89 9.80 -13.83
CA MET A 79 4.61 10.17 -15.04
C MET A 79 5.36 8.97 -15.64
N ASN A 80 6.04 8.19 -14.80
CA ASN A 80 6.72 6.96 -15.24
C ASN A 80 5.74 5.89 -15.76
N ALA A 81 4.55 5.77 -15.17
CA ALA A 81 3.52 4.83 -15.64
C ALA A 81 3.04 5.18 -17.05
N VAL A 82 2.85 6.47 -17.35
CA VAL A 82 2.49 6.95 -18.69
C VAL A 82 3.60 6.63 -19.70
N LEU A 83 4.85 6.92 -19.37
CA LEU A 83 6.00 6.61 -20.23
C LEU A 83 6.10 5.10 -20.52
N ARG A 84 5.87 4.26 -19.51
CA ARG A 84 5.85 2.81 -19.66
C ARG A 84 4.71 2.34 -20.56
N ALA A 85 3.50 2.86 -20.37
CA ALA A 85 2.35 2.51 -21.19
C ALA A 85 2.58 2.87 -22.67
N TYR A 86 3.14 4.05 -22.93
CA TYR A 86 3.53 4.45 -24.29
C TYR A 86 4.57 3.51 -24.90
N MET A 87 5.64 3.19 -24.16
CA MET A 87 6.68 2.25 -24.60
C MET A 87 6.10 0.87 -24.95
N GLU A 88 5.24 0.31 -24.09
CA GLU A 88 4.61 -0.99 -24.33
C GLU A 88 3.66 -0.97 -25.54
N ALA A 89 2.91 0.12 -25.74
CA ALA A 89 2.06 0.29 -26.91
C ALA A 89 2.87 0.32 -28.21
N GLN A 90 4.04 0.98 -28.20
CA GLN A 90 4.93 1.03 -29.36
C GLN A 90 5.61 -0.30 -29.65
N LYS A 91 5.97 -1.10 -28.62
CA LYS A 91 6.57 -2.43 -28.82
C LYS A 91 5.62 -3.46 -29.43
N ARG A 92 4.30 -3.26 -29.29
CA ARG A 92 3.27 -4.16 -29.81
C ARG A 92 2.88 -3.86 -31.26
N ARG A 93 3.33 -2.73 -31.80
CA ARG A 93 3.25 -2.41 -33.23
C ARG A 93 4.40 -3.08 -33.97
#